data_AF-A0A924B1U6-F1
#
_entry.id   AF-A0A924B1U6-F1
#
_cell.length_a   1.000
_cell.length_b   1.000
_cell.length_c   1.000
_cell.angle_alpha   90.00
_cell.angle_beta   90.00
_cell.angle_gamma   90.00
#
_symmetry.space_group_name_H-M   'P 1'
#
loop_
_entity.id
_entity.type
_entity.pdbx_description
1 polymer ?
#
loop_
_entity_poly.entity_id
_entity_poly.type
_entity_poly.pdbx_seq_one_letter_code
_entity_poly.pdbx_strand_id
1 'polypeptide(L)'
;MNLPKKLKAEIISAAETIDLRCRVLRPGQPKEICHYPEDDFATSFHLGIRNDHGQVICNGTFLQQPHEFFKNAINPYRLRGMASDPLFQKQGLGSIVIHH
;
A
#
# COMPACT_ATOMS: atom_id res chain seq x y z
N MET A 1 19.26 7.69 8.04
CA MET A 1 17.90 8.29 8.06
C MET A 1 17.25 7.87 9.36
N ASN A 2 16.58 8.77 10.08
CA ASN A 2 15.97 8.42 11.37
C ASN A 2 14.60 7.79 11.13
N LEU A 3 14.36 6.66 11.78
CA LEU A 3 13.06 6.02 11.85
C LEU A 3 12.05 6.97 12.53
N PRO A 4 10.79 7.01 12.06
CA PRO A 4 9.72 7.75 12.73
C PRO A 4 9.63 7.31 14.19
N LYS A 5 9.38 8.26 15.10
CA LYS A 5 9.29 7.96 16.56
C LYS A 5 8.20 6.94 16.88
N LYS A 6 7.20 6.77 16.00
CA LYS A 6 6.17 5.74 16.10
C LYS A 6 5.79 5.22 14.72
N LEU A 7 6.09 3.95 14.46
CA LEU A 7 5.66 3.26 13.26
C LEU A 7 4.32 2.57 13.53
N LYS A 8 3.26 3.02 12.87
CA LYS A 8 1.93 2.40 12.93
C LYS A 8 1.32 2.42 11.54
N ALA A 9 0.72 1.30 11.14
CA ALA A 9 -0.14 1.28 9.97
C ALA A 9 -1.46 2.00 10.28
N GLU A 10 -1.95 2.77 9.30
CA GLU A 10 -3.20 3.50 9.37
C GLU A 10 -3.93 3.44 8.03
N ILE A 11 -5.25 3.65 8.08
CA ILE A 11 -6.07 3.81 6.87
C ILE A 11 -5.66 5.11 6.17
N ILE A 12 -5.37 4.99 4.88
CA ILE A 12 -5.08 6.12 4.00
C ILE A 12 -6.00 6.09 2.78
N SER A 13 -6.14 7.20 2.09
CA SER A 13 -6.89 7.26 0.83
C SER A 13 -6.09 6.66 -0.33
N ALA A 14 -6.79 6.24 -1.38
CA ALA A 14 -6.17 5.83 -2.65
C ALA A 14 -5.20 6.89 -3.19
N ALA A 15 -5.59 8.17 -3.14
CA ALA A 15 -4.80 9.29 -3.63
C ALA A 15 -3.43 9.41 -2.92
N GLU A 16 -3.37 9.07 -1.63
CA GLU A 16 -2.14 9.13 -0.84
C GLU A 16 -1.17 7.99 -1.15
N THR A 17 -1.64 6.93 -1.81
CA THR A 17 -0.77 5.86 -2.29
C THR A 17 0.02 6.24 -3.54
N ILE A 18 -0.46 7.23 -4.31
CA ILE A 18 -0.04 7.44 -5.70
C ILE A 18 1.42 7.87 -5.80
N ASP A 19 1.87 8.82 -4.97
CA ASP A 19 3.26 9.28 -4.97
C ASP A 19 4.24 8.11 -4.78
N LEU A 20 4.02 7.31 -3.72
CA LEU A 20 4.88 6.18 -3.41
C LEU A 20 4.82 5.09 -4.50
N ARG A 21 3.64 4.79 -5.04
CA ARG A 21 3.49 3.85 -6.17
C ARG A 21 4.28 4.32 -7.40
N CYS A 22 4.20 5.61 -7.74
CA CYS A 22 4.94 6.18 -8.87
C CYS A 22 6.45 6.03 -8.65
N ARG A 23 6.95 6.49 -7.50
CA ARG A 23 8.39 6.50 -7.20
C ARG A 23 8.99 5.09 -7.11
N VAL A 24 8.23 4.11 -6.58
CA VAL A 24 8.77 2.77 -6.27
C VAL A 24 8.40 1.73 -7.31
N LEU A 25 7.14 1.68 -7.74
CA LEU A 25 6.63 0.59 -8.59
C LEU A 25 6.67 0.92 -10.08
N ARG A 26 6.65 2.21 -10.43
CA ARG A 26 6.51 2.69 -11.82
C ARG A 26 7.46 3.87 -12.15
N PRO A 27 8.76 3.78 -11.82
CA PRO A 27 9.69 4.87 -12.05
C PRO A 27 9.75 5.22 -13.55
N GLY A 28 9.64 6.52 -13.86
CA GLY A 28 9.72 7.04 -15.23
C GLY A 28 8.46 6.82 -16.09
N GLN A 29 7.38 6.28 -15.54
CA GLN A 29 6.13 6.09 -16.26
C GLN A 29 5.09 7.19 -15.89
N PRO A 30 4.06 7.42 -16.72
CA PRO A 30 3.02 8.41 -16.43
C PRO A 30 2.29 8.10 -15.10
N LYS A 31 1.94 9.14 -14.33
CA LYS A 31 1.30 9.00 -13.02
C LYS A 31 -0.02 8.23 -13.09
N GLU A 32 -0.74 8.37 -14.20
CA GLU A 32 -2.06 7.81 -14.46
C GLU A 32 -2.09 6.29 -14.29
N ILE A 33 -1.00 5.59 -14.58
CA ILE A 33 -0.95 4.13 -14.45
C ILE A 33 -0.87 3.64 -12.99
N CYS A 34 -0.56 4.55 -12.05
CA CYS A 34 -0.57 4.26 -10.62
C CYS A 34 -1.95 4.42 -9.98
N HIS A 35 -2.91 5.00 -10.73
CA HIS A 35 -4.32 4.97 -10.38
C HIS A 35 -4.89 3.63 -10.83
N TYR A 36 -5.37 2.82 -9.88
CA TYR A 36 -5.99 1.55 -10.18
C TYR A 36 -7.51 1.73 -10.14
N PRO A 37 -8.27 1.33 -11.18
CA PRO A 37 -9.73 1.44 -11.14
C PRO A 37 -10.36 0.75 -9.93
N GLU A 38 -9.73 -0.32 -9.45
CA GLU A 38 -10.19 -1.08 -8.29
C GLU A 38 -9.98 -0.35 -6.95
N ASP A 39 -9.18 0.73 -6.91
CA ASP A 39 -9.03 1.55 -5.71
C ASP A 39 -10.37 2.16 -5.28
N ASP A 40 -11.28 2.42 -6.23
CA ASP A 40 -12.59 3.06 -5.99
C ASP A 40 -13.70 2.07 -5.59
N PHE A 41 -13.41 0.77 -5.49
CA PHE A 41 -14.42 -0.19 -5.04
C PHE A 41 -14.73 0.01 -3.55
N ALA A 42 -16.02 -0.09 -3.18
CA ALA A 42 -16.46 0.05 -1.79
C ALA A 42 -15.86 -1.00 -0.84
N THR A 43 -15.32 -2.09 -1.38
CA THR A 43 -14.67 -3.18 -0.65
C THR A 43 -13.14 -3.07 -0.66
N SER A 44 -12.60 -2.01 -1.26
CA SER A 44 -11.17 -1.74 -1.27
C SER A 44 -10.79 -0.89 -0.07
N PHE A 45 -9.63 -1.18 0.51
CA PHE A 45 -9.02 -0.32 1.51
C PHE A 45 -7.50 -0.24 1.33
N HIS A 46 -6.94 0.83 1.85
CA HIS A 46 -5.51 1.11 1.75
C HIS A 46 -4.93 1.34 3.13
N LEU A 47 -3.80 0.70 3.39
CA LEU A 47 -3.03 0.93 4.59
C LEU A 47 -1.71 1.58 4.22
N GLY A 48 -1.22 2.46 5.09
CA GLY A 48 0.09 3.05 4.95
C GLY A 48 0.75 3.39 6.27
N ILE A 49 2.04 3.70 6.19
CA ILE A 49 2.84 4.22 7.29
C ILE A 49 3.43 5.55 6.84
N ARG A 50 3.31 6.56 7.69
CA ARG A 50 3.90 7.88 7.46
C ARG A 50 5.21 8.06 8.21
N ASN A 51 6.08 8.89 7.65
CA ASN A 51 7.20 9.45 8.41
C ASN A 51 6.75 10.63 9.28
N ASP A 52 7.68 11.16 10.08
CA ASP A 52 7.41 12.31 10.96
C ASP A 52 7.03 13.60 10.19
N HIS A 53 7.22 13.63 8.86
CA HIS A 53 6.80 14.73 7.97
C HIS A 53 5.43 14.48 7.31
N GLY A 54 4.73 13.38 7.65
CA GLY A 54 3.42 13.04 7.10
C GLY A 54 3.45 12.37 5.72
N GLN A 55 4.64 12.05 5.18
CA GLN A 55 4.78 11.40 3.88
C GLN A 55 4.59 9.89 4.00
N VAL A 56 3.82 9.29 3.10
CA VAL A 56 3.64 7.82 3.04
C VAL A 56 4.94 7.17 2.57
N ILE A 57 5.57 6.38 3.46
CA ILE A 57 6.84 5.69 3.21
C ILE A 57 6.66 4.17 3.03
N CYS A 58 5.49 3.64 3.36
CA CYS A 58 5.10 2.26 3.09
C CYS A 58 3.59 2.21 2.86
N ASN A 59 3.10 1.41 1.91
CA ASN A 59 1.68 1.21 1.68
C ASN A 59 1.36 -0.20 1.21
N GLY A 60 0.08 -0.57 1.30
CA GLY A 60 -0.53 -1.74 0.69
C GLY A 60 -2.01 -1.49 0.41
N THR A 61 -2.52 -2.04 -0.69
CA THR A 61 -3.94 -1.94 -1.07
C THR A 61 -4.55 -3.33 -1.12
N PHE A 62 -5.71 -3.47 -0.49
CA PHE A 62 -6.39 -4.73 -0.28
C PHE A 62 -7.73 -4.66 -0.99
N LEU A 63 -7.90 -5.50 -2.01
CA LEU A 63 -9.07 -5.55 -2.86
C LEU A 63 -9.83 -6.84 -2.55
N GLN A 64 -11.10 -6.77 -2.14
CA GLN A 64 -11.89 -7.99 -1.99
C GLN A 64 -12.11 -8.60 -3.39
N GLN A 65 -11.42 -9.69 -3.70
CA GLN A 65 -11.36 -10.26 -5.04
C GLN A 65 -11.22 -11.79 -4.99
N PRO A 66 -12.20 -12.56 -5.51
CA PRO A 66 -12.07 -14.01 -5.65
C PRO A 66 -10.98 -14.38 -6.66
N HIS A 67 -10.40 -15.57 -6.47
CA HIS A 67 -9.34 -16.08 -7.32
C HIS A 67 -9.53 -17.59 -7.58
N GLU A 68 -9.29 -18.03 -8.82
CA GLU A 68 -9.63 -19.39 -9.29
C GLU A 68 -8.95 -20.52 -8.50
N PHE A 69 -7.75 -20.28 -7.98
CA PHE A 69 -7.01 -21.22 -7.13
C PHE A 69 -7.50 -21.27 -5.67
N PHE A 70 -8.38 -20.36 -5.26
CA PHE A 70 -8.88 -20.26 -3.88
C PHE A 70 -10.41 -20.43 -3.84
N LYS A 71 -10.92 -21.49 -4.48
CA LYS A 71 -12.37 -21.72 -4.68
C LYS A 71 -13.19 -21.78 -3.40
N ASN A 72 -12.57 -22.19 -2.29
CA ASN A 72 -13.23 -22.34 -0.99
C ASN A 72 -12.99 -21.14 -0.06
N ALA A 73 -12.29 -20.09 -0.51
CA ALA A 73 -12.04 -18.93 0.31
C ALA A 73 -13.31 -18.08 0.44
N ILE A 74 -13.66 -17.73 1.68
CA ILE A 74 -14.76 -16.83 1.97
C ILE A 74 -14.19 -15.41 2.04
N ASN A 75 -14.70 -14.51 1.21
CA ASN A 75 -14.26 -13.10 1.13
C ASN A 75 -12.75 -12.91 0.98
N PRO A 76 -12.07 -13.57 0.01
CA PRO A 76 -10.65 -13.40 -0.19
C PRO A 76 -10.30 -11.97 -0.61
N TYR A 77 -9.13 -11.52 -0.17
CA TYR A 77 -8.56 -10.23 -0.57
C TYR A 77 -7.27 -10.45 -1.37
N ARG A 78 -7.10 -9.63 -2.40
CA ARG A 78 -5.85 -9.51 -3.16
C ARG A 78 -5.08 -8.29 -2.67
N LEU A 79 -3.82 -8.52 -2.30
CA LEU A 79 -2.86 -7.45 -2.10
C LEU A 79 -2.38 -6.90 -3.45
N ARG A 80 -2.41 -5.58 -3.61
CA ARG A 80 -1.88 -4.84 -4.76
C ARG A 80 -1.16 -3.58 -4.31
N GLY A 81 -0.26 -3.08 -5.15
CA GLY A 81 0.35 -1.78 -4.95
C GLY A 81 1.18 -1.65 -3.67
N MET A 82 1.65 -2.78 -3.13
CA MET A 82 2.53 -2.80 -1.96
C MET A 82 3.87 -2.17 -2.30
N ALA A 83 4.26 -1.13 -1.57
CA ALA A 83 5.55 -0.47 -1.77
C ALA A 83 6.15 -0.02 -0.43
N SER A 84 7.48 0.01 -0.37
CA SER A 84 8.23 0.66 0.70
C SER A 84 9.31 1.53 0.07
N ASP A 85 9.39 2.77 0.54
CA ASP A 85 10.40 3.72 0.11
C ASP A 85 11.81 3.13 0.32
N PRO A 86 12.70 3.16 -0.70
CA PRO A 86 14.03 2.55 -0.63
C PRO A 86 14.85 2.97 0.60
N LEU A 87 14.67 4.19 1.09
CA LEU A 87 15.40 4.73 2.24
C LEU A 87 14.89 4.16 3.58
N PHE A 88 13.72 3.51 3.56
CA PHE A 88 13.03 2.95 4.72
C PHE A 88 12.84 1.42 4.64
N GLN A 89 13.45 0.76 3.66
CA GLN A 89 13.41 -0.70 3.53
C GLN A 89 14.21 -1.41 4.63
N LYS A 90 13.98 -2.73 4.75
CA LYS A 90 14.63 -3.63 5.74
C LYS A 90 14.39 -3.25 7.20
N GLN A 91 13.34 -2.49 7.48
CA GLN A 91 12.96 -2.02 8.83
C GLN A 91 11.62 -2.59 9.31
N GLY A 92 11.09 -3.61 8.63
CA GLY A 92 9.83 -4.27 9.01
C GLY A 92 8.56 -3.52 8.64
N LEU A 93 8.64 -2.38 7.93
CA LEU A 93 7.46 -1.56 7.59
C LEU A 93 6.37 -2.32 6.83
N GLY A 94 6.77 -3.15 5.85
CA GLY A 94 5.80 -3.97 5.12
C GLY A 94 5.11 -4.98 6.02
N SER A 95 5.84 -5.58 6.96
CA SER A 95 5.29 -6.50 7.95
C SER A 95 4.24 -5.81 8.85
N ILE A 96 4.53 -4.58 9.29
CA ILE A 96 3.58 -3.77 10.08
C ILE A 96 2.29 -3.50 9.28
N VAL A 97 2.38 -3.23 7.97
CA VAL A 97 1.19 -3.04 7.11
C VAL A 97 0.38 -4.32 6.95
N ILE A 98 1.04 -5.49 6.85
CA ILE A 98 0.37 -6.77 6.62
C ILE A 98 -0.27 -7.34 7.91
N HIS A 99 0.29 -7.05 9.07
CA HIS A 99 -0.19 -7.55 10.37
C HIS A 99 -1.09 -6.55 11.13
N HIS A 100 -1.54 -5.48 10.47
CA HIS A 100 -2.48 -4.51 11.06
C HIS A 100 -3.87 -5.12 11.27
#